data_AF-A0A1H7GW42-F1
#
_entry.id   AF-A0A1H7GW42-F1
#
_cell.length_a   1.000
_cell.length_b   1.000
_cell.length_c   1.000
_cell.angle_alpha   90.00
_cell.angle_beta   90.00
_cell.angle_gamma   90.00
#
_symmetry.space_group_name_H-M   'P 1'
#
loop_
_entity.id
_entity.type
_entity.pdbx_description
1 polymer ?
#
loop_
_entity_poly.entity_id
_entity_poly.type
_entity_poly.pdbx_seq_one_letter_code
_entity_poly.pdbx_strand_id
1 'polypeptide(L)'
;MQRRSGLVALSVILFPPLLIAFLLVMERVEEPLRRPASSREVSEFLDTATPGEVDTLATSGIRRALFRWRRRRHRGRRSQNPPLV
;
A
#
# COMPACT_ATOMS: atom_id res chain seq x y z
N MET A 1 -42.60 24.89 12.56
CA MET A 1 -41.66 24.59 11.46
C MET A 1 -40.21 25.06 11.70
N GLN A 2 -39.86 25.69 12.84
CA GLN A 2 -38.52 26.28 13.08
C GLN A 2 -37.36 25.26 13.31
N ARG A 3 -37.65 24.10 13.91
CA ARG A 3 -36.60 23.14 14.35
C ARG A 3 -35.87 22.42 13.21
N ARG A 4 -36.51 22.26 12.05
CA ARG A 4 -35.90 21.60 10.88
C ARG A 4 -34.90 22.51 10.17
N SER A 5 -35.18 23.81 10.09
CA SER A 5 -34.29 24.78 9.44
C SER A 5 -32.97 24.97 10.19
N GLY A 6 -33.00 24.90 11.53
CA GLY A 6 -31.79 24.96 12.36
C GLY A 6 -30.84 23.79 12.12
N LEU A 7 -31.37 22.57 11.90
CA LEU A 7 -30.57 21.39 11.56
C LEU A 7 -29.90 21.53 10.19
N VAL A 8 -30.62 22.07 9.19
CA VAL A 8 -30.05 22.31 7.85
C VAL A 8 -28.93 23.35 7.91
N ALA A 9 -29.14 24.45 8.62
CA ALA A 9 -28.12 25.49 8.80
C ALA A 9 -26.86 24.96 9.49
N LEU A 10 -27.04 24.14 10.54
CA LEU A 10 -25.93 23.48 11.23
C LEU A 10 -25.18 22.53 10.31
N SER A 11 -25.88 21.71 9.51
CA SER A 11 -25.24 20.79 8.57
C SER A 11 -24.40 21.53 7.53
N VAL A 12 -24.88 22.65 6.98
CA VAL A 12 -24.11 23.41 5.97
C VAL A 12 -22.83 24.00 6.54
N ILE A 13 -22.83 24.42 7.81
CA ILE A 13 -21.65 24.98 8.48
C ILE A 13 -20.67 23.87 8.91
N LEU A 14 -21.21 22.74 9.41
CA LEU A 14 -20.40 21.67 9.98
C LEU A 14 -19.85 20.71 8.92
N PHE A 15 -20.53 20.57 7.78
CA PHE A 15 -20.17 19.62 6.73
C PHE A 15 -18.82 19.90 6.06
N PRO A 16 -18.49 21.14 5.62
CA PRO A 16 -17.18 21.43 5.04
C PRO A 16 -15.99 21.10 5.95
N PRO A 17 -15.95 21.52 7.24
CA PRO A 17 -14.85 21.14 8.13
C PRO A 17 -14.87 19.65 8.47
N LEU A 18 -16.04 19.00 8.57
CA LEU A 18 -16.13 17.54 8.72
C LEU A 18 -15.51 16.79 7.54
N LEU A 19 -15.78 17.23 6.31
CA LEU A 19 -15.17 16.64 5.12
C LEU A 19 -13.66 16.86 5.09
N ILE A 20 -13.19 18.07 5.39
CA ILE A 20 -11.76 18.36 5.45
C ILE A 20 -11.09 17.49 6.53
N ALA A 21 -11.68 17.39 7.72
CA ALA A 21 -11.19 16.53 8.79
C ALA A 21 -11.16 15.05 8.38
N PHE A 22 -12.21 14.58 7.69
CA PHE A 22 -12.26 13.22 7.15
C PHE A 22 -11.16 12.97 6.12
N LEU A 23 -10.93 13.91 5.19
CA LEU A 23 -9.85 13.83 4.20
C LEU A 23 -8.46 13.90 4.84
N LEU A 24 -8.27 14.68 5.89
CA LEU A 24 -7.01 14.71 6.65
C LEU A 24 -6.79 13.40 7.43
N VAL A 25 -7.85 12.81 7.98
CA VAL A 25 -7.80 11.50 8.65
C VAL A 25 -7.58 10.36 7.65
N MET A 26 -8.00 10.51 6.39
CA MET A 26 -7.69 9.53 5.35
C MET A 26 -6.19 9.28 5.23
N GLU A 27 -5.30 10.23 5.53
CA GLU A 27 -3.85 9.96 5.62
C GLU A 27 -3.54 8.89 6.69
N ARG A 28 -4.21 8.96 7.86
CA ARG A 28 -4.09 7.99 8.95
C ARG A 28 -4.81 6.66 8.71
N VAL A 29 -5.78 6.61 7.79
CA VAL A 29 -6.44 5.38 7.31
C VAL A 29 -5.69 4.78 6.11
N GLU A 30 -4.95 5.60 5.37
CA GLU A 30 -4.06 5.17 4.29
C GLU A 30 -2.72 4.68 4.83
N GLU A 31 -2.22 5.19 5.95
CA GLU A 31 -0.96 4.75 6.57
C GLU A 31 -0.90 3.22 6.88
N PRO A 32 -1.97 2.57 7.38
CA PRO A 32 -2.00 1.12 7.60
C PRO A 32 -2.25 0.33 6.30
N LEU A 33 -2.92 0.92 5.30
CA LEU A 33 -3.19 0.28 4.01
C LEU A 33 -2.08 0.50 2.97
N ARG A 34 -1.15 1.45 3.21
CA ARG A 34 0.05 1.74 2.41
C ARG A 34 1.24 0.86 2.80
N ARG A 35 0.99 -0.44 2.96
CA ARG A 35 2.00 -1.47 2.60
C ARG A 35 1.59 -2.30 1.37
N PRO A 36 1.06 -1.73 0.25
CA PRO A 36 1.42 -2.29 -1.04
C PRO A 36 2.94 -2.13 -1.14
N ALA A 37 3.60 -3.07 -1.80
CA ALA A 37 5.03 -3.03 -2.00
C ALA A 37 5.50 -1.60 -2.25
N SER A 38 6.39 -1.11 -1.38
CA SER A 38 6.85 0.28 -1.45
C SER A 38 7.19 0.62 -2.91
N SER A 39 6.89 1.82 -3.40
CA SER A 39 7.22 2.18 -4.80
C SER A 39 8.68 1.82 -5.15
N ARG A 40 9.56 1.92 -4.15
CA ARG A 40 10.94 1.44 -4.17
C ARG A 40 11.08 -0.07 -4.43
N GLU A 41 10.32 -0.89 -3.74
CA GLU A 41 10.29 -2.36 -3.91
C GLU A 41 9.70 -2.77 -5.27
N VAL A 42 8.70 -2.06 -5.78
CA VAL A 42 8.20 -2.30 -7.16
C VAL A 42 9.27 -1.91 -8.18
N SER A 43 9.94 -0.76 -8.00
CA SER A 43 11.06 -0.35 -8.84
C SER A 43 12.19 -1.38 -8.82
N GLU A 44 12.57 -1.86 -7.64
CA GLU A 44 13.63 -2.87 -7.48
C GLU A 44 13.21 -4.22 -8.07
N PHE A 45 11.93 -4.57 -7.98
CA PHE A 45 11.38 -5.73 -8.67
C PHE A 45 11.50 -5.57 -10.18
N LEU A 46 11.05 -4.46 -10.78
CA LEU A 46 11.11 -4.28 -12.24
C LEU A 46 12.55 -4.29 -12.77
N ASP A 47 13.50 -3.78 -11.98
CA ASP A 47 14.92 -3.75 -12.33
C ASP A 47 15.60 -5.13 -12.24
N THR A 48 15.15 -6.00 -11.32
CA THR A 48 15.85 -7.26 -11.00
C THR A 48 15.01 -8.53 -11.18
N ALA A 49 13.77 -8.40 -11.64
CA ALA A 49 12.87 -9.53 -11.87
C ALA A 49 13.36 -10.37 -13.04
N THR A 50 13.25 -11.68 -12.90
CA THR A 50 13.51 -12.59 -14.03
C THR A 50 12.26 -12.76 -14.89
N PRO A 51 12.38 -13.22 -16.15
CA PRO A 51 11.25 -13.43 -17.05
C PRO A 51 10.09 -14.24 -16.42
N GLY A 52 10.39 -15.32 -15.68
CA GLY A 52 9.36 -16.11 -15.01
C GLY A 52 8.61 -15.40 -13.86
N GLU A 53 9.17 -14.33 -13.31
CA GLU A 53 8.50 -13.50 -12.31
C GLU A 53 7.66 -12.40 -12.95
N VAL A 54 8.10 -11.88 -14.09
CA VAL A 54 7.31 -10.97 -14.94
C VAL A 54 6.11 -11.71 -15.53
N ASP A 55 6.28 -12.96 -15.95
CA ASP A 55 5.18 -13.82 -16.37
C ASP A 55 4.18 -14.07 -15.22
N THR A 56 4.70 -14.30 -14.00
CA THR A 56 3.85 -14.40 -12.80
C THR A 56 3.13 -13.08 -12.50
N LEU A 57 3.75 -11.92 -12.77
CA LEU A 57 3.11 -10.62 -12.65
C LEU A 57 1.93 -10.50 -13.62
N ALA A 58 2.13 -10.88 -14.88
CA ALA A 58 1.12 -10.79 -15.93
C ALA A 58 -0.06 -11.75 -15.70
N THR A 59 0.21 -12.97 -15.22
CA THR A 59 -0.82 -14.02 -15.06
C THR A 59 -1.48 -14.05 -13.68
N SER A 60 -0.72 -13.74 -12.61
CA SER A 60 -1.16 -13.92 -11.21
C SER A 60 -1.19 -12.61 -10.40
N GLY A 61 -0.72 -11.50 -10.97
CA GLY A 61 -0.70 -10.19 -10.33
C GLY A 61 0.50 -9.93 -9.40
N ILE A 62 0.63 -8.67 -8.99
CA ILE A 62 1.84 -8.11 -8.34
C ILE A 62 2.18 -8.74 -7.00
N ARG A 63 1.17 -9.12 -6.20
CA ARG A 63 1.39 -9.78 -4.90
C ARG A 63 2.13 -11.10 -5.05
N ARG A 64 1.72 -11.93 -6.03
CA ARG A 64 2.29 -13.26 -6.24
C ARG A 64 3.71 -13.16 -6.82
N ALA A 65 3.92 -12.24 -7.75
CA ALA A 65 5.23 -11.96 -8.34
C ALA A 65 6.26 -11.49 -7.30
N LEU A 66 5.88 -10.51 -6.46
CA LEU A 66 6.74 -9.99 -5.40
C LEU A 66 7.05 -11.02 -4.32
N PHE A 67 6.10 -11.88 -3.96
CA PHE A 67 6.36 -12.97 -3.02
C PHE A 67 7.45 -13.93 -3.53
N ARG A 68 7.37 -14.31 -4.81
CA ARG A 68 8.35 -15.19 -5.46
C ARG A 68 9.74 -14.53 -5.52
N TRP A 69 9.78 -13.27 -5.92
CA TRP A 69 10.99 -12.45 -5.97
C TRP A 69 11.67 -12.31 -4.61
N ARG A 70 10.92 -11.93 -3.58
CA ARG A 70 11.43 -11.78 -2.20
C ARG A 70 12.00 -13.11 -1.69
N ARG A 71 11.33 -14.23 -1.97
CA ARG A 71 11.78 -15.56 -1.58
C ARG A 71 13.12 -15.92 -2.23
N ARG A 72 13.35 -15.54 -3.48
CA ARG A 72 14.65 -15.76 -4.15
C ARG A 72 15.75 -14.86 -3.58
N ARG A 73 15.49 -13.56 -3.39
CA ARG A 73 16.44 -12.63 -2.75
C ARG A 73 16.87 -13.11 -1.36
N HIS A 74 15.94 -13.60 -0.55
CA HIS A 74 16.25 -14.12 0.80
C HIS A 74 17.01 -15.45 0.80
N ARG A 75 16.84 -16.30 -0.23
CA ARG A 75 17.66 -17.51 -0.40
C ARG A 75 19.10 -17.18 -0.77
N GLY A 76 19.33 -16.16 -1.60
CA GLY A 76 20.67 -15.69 -1.93
C GLY A 76 21.45 -15.18 -0.71
N ARG A 77 20.78 -14.49 0.23
CA ARG A 77 21.41 -13.99 1.47
C ARG A 77 21.81 -15.09 2.46
N ARG A 78 21.05 -16.19 2.54
CA ARG A 78 21.41 -17.33 3.41
C ARG A 78 22.63 -18.11 2.93
N SER A 79 22.90 -18.10 1.62
CA SER A 79 24.07 -18.78 1.06
C SER A 79 25.39 -18.03 1.27
N GLN A 80 25.36 -16.76 1.67
CA GLN A 80 26.55 -15.94 1.87
C GLN A 80 27.06 -15.91 3.31
N ASN A 81 26.40 -16.62 4.24
CA ASN A 81 26.91 -16.77 5.60
C ASN A 81 27.57 -18.16 5.69
N PRO A 82 28.87 -18.30 5.37
CA PRO A 82 29.57 -19.55 5.64
C PRO A 82 29.47 -19.84 7.15
N PRO A 83 29.23 -21.09 7.55
CA PRO A 83 29.34 -21.45 8.97
C PRO A 83 30.76 -21.09 9.40
N LEU A 84 30.87 -20.14 10.34
CA LEU A 84 32.10 -19.88 11.07
C LEU A 84 32.35 -21.14 11.91
N VAL A 85 33.14 -22.06 11.37
CA VAL A 85 33.75 -23.20 12.07
C VAL A 85 35.11 -22.81 12.60
#